data_AF-A0A4Q5UQA9-F1
#
_entry.id   AF-A0A4Q5UQA9-F1
#
_cell.length_a   1.000
_cell.length_b   1.000
_cell.length_c   1.000
_cell.angle_alpha   90.00
_cell.angle_beta   90.00
_cell.angle_gamma   90.00
#
_symmetry.space_group_name_H-M   'P 1'
#
loop_
_entity.id
_entity.type
_entity.pdbx_description
1 polymer ?
#
loop_
_entity_poly.entity_id
_entity_poly.type
_entity_poly.pdbx_seq_one_letter_code
_entity_poly.pdbx_strand_id
1 'polypeptide(L)'
;MSLFVKILICVVLCVGLGTASGFSTASEINGWFQTVEKPSWNPPNWIFGPMWTTLYILMGIAAALIWHSNDERKKAALTLFVLQFIFNLAWSFIFFNQHAIGWAFAEILVMWVFILATIISFYKIKPIAAYLMIPYLLWVTFASCLNGAIWMLNK
;
A
#
# COMPACT_ATOMS: atom_id res chain seq x y z
N MET A 1 -10.28 -2.52 -25.33
CA MET A 1 -8.88 -2.41 -24.88
C MET A 1 -8.39 -3.78 -24.42
N SER A 2 -7.24 -4.23 -24.91
CA SER A 2 -6.66 -5.52 -24.55
C SER A 2 -6.27 -5.58 -23.06
N LEU A 3 -6.16 -6.79 -22.51
CA LEU A 3 -5.70 -6.98 -21.13
C LEU A 3 -4.29 -6.39 -20.92
N PHE A 4 -3.39 -6.58 -21.88
CA PHE A 4 -2.03 -6.06 -21.82
C PHE A 4 -2.00 -4.54 -21.61
N VAL A 5 -2.78 -3.78 -22.38
CA VAL A 5 -2.84 -2.32 -22.25
C VAL A 5 -3.43 -1.92 -20.89
N LYS A 6 -4.44 -2.64 -20.39
CA LYS A 6 -4.99 -2.41 -19.04
C LYS A 6 -3.93 -2.62 -17.95
N ILE A 7 -3.15 -3.70 -18.05
CA ILE A 7 -2.05 -4.00 -17.10
C ILE A 7 -1.04 -2.86 -17.13
N LEU A 8 -0.59 -2.44 -18.31
CA LEU A 8 0.39 -1.37 -18.45
C LEU A 8 -0.11 -0.08 -17.78
N ILE A 9 -1.35 0.32 -18.06
CA ILE A 9 -1.95 1.52 -17.46
C ILE A 9 -2.00 1.40 -15.93
N CYS A 10 -2.57 0.32 -15.40
CA CYS A 10 -2.72 0.17 -13.95
C CYS A 10 -1.37 0.09 -13.22
N VAL A 11 -0.39 -0.62 -13.79
CA VAL A 11 0.97 -0.73 -13.21
C VAL A 11 1.66 0.63 -13.24
N VAL A 12 1.64 1.34 -14.37
CA VAL A 12 2.25 2.67 -14.49
C VAL A 12 1.61 3.65 -13.50
N LEU A 13 0.28 3.59 -13.31
CA LEU A 13 -0.40 4.43 -12.33
C LEU A 13 0.00 4.08 -10.89
N CYS A 14 -0.02 2.80 -10.51
CA CYS A 14 0.31 2.38 -9.14
C CYS A 14 1.78 2.69 -8.82
N VAL A 15 2.70 2.31 -9.71
CA VAL A 15 4.13 2.57 -9.55
C VAL A 15 4.40 4.06 -9.60
N GLY A 16 3.83 4.80 -10.55
CA GLY A 16 4.06 6.23 -10.71
C GLY A 16 3.62 7.03 -9.49
N LEU A 17 2.40 6.80 -9.00
CA LEU A 17 1.88 7.48 -7.81
C LEU A 17 2.62 7.05 -6.54
N GLY A 18 2.92 5.77 -6.39
CA GLY A 18 3.70 5.25 -5.27
C GLY A 18 5.12 5.81 -5.24
N THR A 19 5.77 5.91 -6.39
CA THR A 19 7.13 6.48 -6.51
C THR A 19 7.10 7.98 -6.23
N ALA A 20 6.09 8.71 -6.70
CA ALA A 20 5.92 10.13 -6.37
C ALA A 20 5.77 10.36 -4.85
N SER A 21 4.99 9.52 -4.18
CA SER A 21 4.87 9.53 -2.71
C SER A 21 6.18 9.13 -1.99
N GLY A 22 6.96 8.23 -2.58
CA GLY A 22 8.28 7.87 -2.05
C GLY A 22 9.29 9.01 -2.18
N PHE A 23 9.29 9.73 -3.31
CA PHE A 23 10.16 10.88 -3.52
C PHE A 23 9.84 12.04 -2.56
N SER A 24 8.56 12.29 -2.27
CA SER A 24 8.16 13.35 -1.33
C SER A 24 8.58 13.06 0.12
N THR A 25 8.89 11.81 0.46
CA THR A 25 9.27 11.39 1.82
C THR A 25 10.75 11.01 1.94
N ALA A 26 11.51 11.02 0.84
CA ALA A 26 12.91 10.61 0.81
C ALA A 26 13.84 11.46 1.71
N SER A 27 13.56 12.76 1.86
CA SER A 27 14.30 13.63 2.78
C SER A 27 14.09 13.24 4.24
N GLU A 28 12.85 12.91 4.61
CA GLU A 28 12.46 12.54 5.97
C GLU A 28 13.04 11.19 6.38
N ILE A 29 13.18 10.25 5.44
CA ILE A 29 13.80 8.93 5.67
C ILE A 29 15.27 9.07 6.11
N ASN A 30 16.01 10.01 5.54
CA ASN A 30 17.41 10.28 5.88
C ASN A 30 17.56 11.35 6.98
N GLY A 31 16.49 12.08 7.29
CA GLY A 31 16.42 13.12 8.32
C GLY A 31 15.73 12.60 9.58
N TRP A 32 14.50 13.10 9.83
CA TRP A 32 13.72 12.80 11.03
C TRP A 32 13.60 11.31 11.35
N PHE A 33 13.40 10.45 10.34
CA PHE A 33 13.26 9.02 10.58
C PHE A 33 14.52 8.41 11.21
N GLN A 34 15.71 8.99 11.01
CA GLN A 34 16.94 8.53 11.69
C GLN A 34 16.93 8.82 13.19
N THR A 35 16.26 9.87 13.64
CA THR A 35 16.22 10.28 15.06
C THR A 35 15.16 9.54 15.86
N VAL A 36 14.19 8.92 15.20
CA VAL A 36 13.11 8.13 15.82
C VAL A 36 13.68 6.84 16.42
N GLU A 37 13.30 6.51 17.66
CA GLU A 37 13.61 5.23 18.28
C GLU A 37 12.87 4.10 17.56
N LYS A 38 13.59 3.04 17.19
CA LYS A 38 13.06 1.93 16.39
C LYS A 38 13.25 0.61 17.14
N PRO A 39 12.33 -0.35 16.97
CA PRO A 39 12.54 -1.68 17.51
C PRO A 39 13.73 -2.36 16.83
N SER A 40 14.35 -3.32 17.53
CA SER A 40 15.53 -4.07 17.04
C SER A 40 15.28 -4.87 15.75
N TRP A 41 14.01 -5.14 15.43
CA TRP A 41 13.59 -5.86 14.22
C TRP A 41 13.18 -4.93 13.07
N ASN A 42 13.38 -3.61 13.19
CA ASN A 42 13.18 -2.69 12.07
C ASN A 42 14.12 -3.04 10.90
N PRO A 43 13.60 -3.24 9.67
CA PRO A 43 14.41 -3.65 8.55
C PRO A 43 15.27 -2.49 8.06
N PRO A 44 16.41 -2.77 7.39
CA PRO A 44 17.18 -1.74 6.71
C PRO A 44 16.33 -0.91 5.74
N ASN A 45 16.53 0.42 5.73
CA ASN A 45 15.72 1.37 4.93
C ASN A 45 15.68 1.03 3.43
N TRP A 46 16.73 0.42 2.89
CA TRP A 46 16.78 0.06 1.47
C TRP A 46 15.78 -1.03 1.08
N ILE A 47 15.27 -1.83 2.03
CA ILE A 47 14.29 -2.91 1.76
C ILE A 47 12.93 -2.33 1.35
N PHE A 48 12.56 -1.16 1.87
CA PHE A 48 11.25 -0.56 1.62
C PHE A 48 11.03 -0.25 0.14
N GLY A 49 12.05 0.25 -0.57
CA GLY A 49 11.95 0.60 -2.00
C GLY A 49 11.56 -0.60 -2.88
N PRO A 50 12.39 -1.65 -2.98
CA PRO A 50 12.10 -2.84 -3.77
C PRO A 50 10.80 -3.54 -3.37
N MET A 51 10.49 -3.57 -2.06
CA MET A 51 9.24 -4.15 -1.57
C MET A 51 8.04 -3.38 -2.11
N TRP A 52 7.97 -2.06 -1.90
CA TRP A 52 6.86 -1.25 -2.39
C TRP A 52 6.74 -1.24 -3.91
N THR A 53 7.84 -1.17 -4.65
CA THR A 53 7.81 -1.29 -6.11
C THR A 53 7.19 -2.61 -6.56
N THR A 54 7.59 -3.73 -5.93
CA THR A 54 7.02 -5.05 -6.23
C THR A 54 5.52 -5.07 -5.92
N LEU A 55 5.11 -4.55 -4.76
CA LEU A 55 3.71 -4.49 -4.36
C LEU A 55 2.88 -3.65 -5.33
N TYR A 56 3.36 -2.47 -5.75
CA TYR A 56 2.65 -1.62 -6.70
C TYR A 56 2.48 -2.28 -8.08
N ILE A 57 3.45 -3.06 -8.53
CA ILE A 57 3.32 -3.87 -9.76
C ILE A 57 2.22 -4.92 -9.58
N LEU A 58 2.24 -5.69 -8.49
CA LEU A 58 1.25 -6.73 -8.22
C LEU A 58 -0.17 -6.15 -8.10
N MET A 59 -0.32 -5.02 -7.39
CA MET A 59 -1.56 -4.27 -7.25
C MET A 59 -2.09 -3.79 -8.60
N GLY A 60 -1.22 -3.24 -9.44
CA GLY A 60 -1.58 -2.80 -10.79
C GLY A 60 -2.08 -3.95 -11.67
N ILE A 61 -1.39 -5.10 -11.63
CA ILE A 61 -1.83 -6.31 -12.33
C ILE A 61 -3.18 -6.78 -11.79
N ALA A 62 -3.36 -6.84 -10.47
CA ALA A 62 -4.62 -7.25 -9.83
C ALA A 62 -5.80 -6.36 -10.27
N ALA A 63 -5.63 -5.04 -10.21
CA ALA A 63 -6.63 -4.07 -10.65
C ALA A 63 -6.98 -4.24 -12.14
N ALA A 64 -5.98 -4.42 -13.00
CA ALA A 64 -6.19 -4.64 -14.42
C ALA A 64 -6.97 -5.93 -14.72
N LEU A 65 -6.72 -7.01 -13.97
CA LEU A 65 -7.44 -8.27 -14.09
C LEU A 65 -8.93 -8.12 -13.74
N ILE A 66 -9.25 -7.33 -12.70
CA ILE A 66 -10.63 -7.00 -12.33
C ILE A 66 -11.27 -6.07 -13.36
N TRP A 67 -10.56 -5.04 -13.83
CA TRP A 67 -11.04 -4.14 -14.88
C TRP A 67 -11.29 -4.86 -16.21
N HIS A 68 -10.56 -5.93 -16.49
CA HIS A 68 -10.76 -6.77 -17.67
C HIS A 68 -11.93 -7.75 -17.53
N SER A 69 -12.42 -8.01 -16.33
CA SER A 69 -13.57 -8.90 -16.13
C SER A 69 -14.88 -8.31 -16.69
N ASN A 70 -15.79 -9.21 -17.05
CA ASN A 70 -17.17 -8.86 -17.42
C ASN A 70 -18.13 -8.87 -16.22
N ASP A 71 -17.60 -9.02 -15.00
CA ASP A 71 -18.40 -9.07 -13.78
C ASP A 71 -18.97 -7.69 -13.44
N GLU A 72 -20.25 -7.65 -13.08
CA GLU A 72 -20.96 -6.41 -12.74
C GLU A 72 -20.39 -5.76 -11.47
N ARG A 73 -19.86 -6.56 -10.55
CA ARG A 73 -19.28 -6.12 -9.27
C ARG A 73 -17.95 -5.40 -9.45
N LYS A 74 -17.34 -5.43 -10.64
CA LYS A 74 -16.00 -4.87 -10.90
C LYS A 74 -15.87 -3.39 -10.52
N LYS A 75 -16.91 -2.58 -10.73
CA LYS A 75 -16.88 -1.15 -10.41
C LYS A 75 -16.72 -0.94 -8.91
N ALA A 76 -17.56 -1.59 -8.11
CA ALA A 76 -17.49 -1.52 -6.65
C ALA A 76 -16.16 -2.06 -6.11
N ALA A 77 -15.68 -3.18 -6.66
CA ALA A 77 -14.38 -3.75 -6.28
C ALA A 77 -13.21 -2.80 -6.59
N LEU A 78 -13.21 -2.15 -7.76
CA LEU A 78 -12.20 -1.15 -8.12
C LEU A 78 -12.31 0.12 -7.28
N THR A 79 -13.51 0.52 -6.84
CA THR A 79 -13.67 1.64 -5.90
C THR A 79 -12.98 1.32 -4.56
N LEU A 80 -13.16 0.12 -4.01
CA LEU A 80 -12.43 -0.31 -2.80
C LEU A 80 -10.90 -0.29 -3.02
N PHE A 81 -10.45 -0.74 -4.19
CA PHE A 81 -9.04 -0.68 -4.56
C PHE A 81 -8.50 0.77 -4.61
N VAL A 82 -9.26 1.71 -5.16
CA VAL A 82 -8.86 3.12 -5.20
C VAL A 82 -8.83 3.70 -3.79
N LEU A 83 -9.83 3.40 -2.95
CA LEU A 83 -9.87 3.86 -1.56
C LEU A 83 -8.67 3.37 -0.75
N GLN A 84 -8.35 2.06 -0.79
CA GLN A 84 -7.16 1.56 -0.08
C GLN A 84 -5.87 2.22 -0.61
N PHE A 85 -5.81 2.54 -1.91
CA PHE A 85 -4.63 3.15 -2.50
C PHE A 85 -4.48 4.61 -2.09
N ILE A 86 -5.58 5.35 -1.92
CA ILE A 86 -5.55 6.70 -1.36
C ILE A 86 -5.01 6.67 0.07
N PHE A 87 -5.49 5.73 0.90
CA PHE A 87 -4.95 5.49 2.25
C PHE A 87 -3.45 5.17 2.21
N ASN A 88 -3.02 4.31 1.29
CA ASN A 88 -1.59 4.01 1.08
C ASN A 88 -0.73 5.25 0.84
N LEU A 89 -1.19 6.17 0.00
CA LEU A 89 -0.48 7.43 -0.28
C LEU A 89 -0.55 8.40 0.92
N ALA A 90 -1.71 8.46 1.59
CA ALA A 90 -1.92 9.33 2.75
C ALA A 90 -1.04 8.93 3.93
N TRP A 91 -0.84 7.63 4.18
CA TRP A 91 0.01 7.14 5.26
C TRP A 91 1.40 7.75 5.24
N SER A 92 2.04 7.77 4.06
CA SER A 92 3.40 8.30 3.87
C SER A 92 3.46 9.77 4.27
N PHE A 93 2.45 10.56 3.91
CA PHE A 93 2.37 11.97 4.29
C PHE A 93 2.16 12.16 5.80
N ILE A 94 1.24 11.42 6.42
CA ILE A 94 0.96 11.54 7.86
C ILE A 94 2.17 11.12 8.70
N PHE A 95 2.83 10.02 8.32
CA PHE A 95 3.96 9.50 9.07
C PHE A 95 5.21 10.36 8.89
N PHE A 96 5.63 10.63 7.65
CA PHE A 96 6.91 11.30 7.38
C PHE A 96 6.82 12.82 7.35
N ASN A 97 5.72 13.42 6.89
CA ASN A 97 5.65 14.88 6.77
C ASN A 97 5.07 15.55 8.01
N GLN A 98 4.04 14.95 8.63
CA GLN A 98 3.44 15.48 9.86
C GLN A 98 4.09 14.94 11.14
N HIS A 99 4.98 13.94 11.04
CA HIS A 99 5.59 13.24 12.17
C HIS A 99 4.55 12.70 13.18
N ALA A 100 3.32 12.48 12.72
CA ALA A 100 2.17 12.19 13.55
C ALA A 100 2.00 10.67 13.71
N ILE A 101 2.96 10.04 14.39
CA ILE A 101 3.11 8.57 14.47
C ILE A 101 1.80 7.88 14.91
N GLY A 102 1.12 8.41 15.95
CA GLY A 102 -0.15 7.85 16.42
C GLY A 102 -1.29 7.94 15.41
N TRP A 103 -1.39 9.04 14.66
CA TRP A 103 -2.38 9.19 13.58
C TRP A 103 -2.06 8.29 12.40
N ALA A 104 -0.78 8.14 12.05
CA ALA A 104 -0.33 7.19 11.05
C ALA A 104 -0.64 5.74 11.46
N PHE A 105 -0.59 5.42 12.75
CA PHE A 105 -0.99 4.10 13.25
C PHE A 105 -2.50 3.87 13.16
N ALA A 106 -3.33 4.86 13.47
CA ALA A 106 -4.77 4.74 13.28
C ALA A 106 -5.13 4.57 11.78
N GLU A 107 -4.48 5.34 10.91
CA GLU A 107 -4.71 5.30 9.46
C GLU A 107 -4.28 3.96 8.86
N ILE A 108 -3.11 3.40 9.23
CA ILE A 108 -2.65 2.13 8.64
C ILE A 108 -3.59 0.96 8.98
N LEU A 109 -4.27 0.99 10.12
CA LEU A 109 -5.30 0.01 10.48
C LEU A 109 -6.56 0.16 9.60
N VAL A 110 -6.96 1.40 9.30
CA VAL A 110 -8.05 1.67 8.35
C VAL A 110 -7.66 1.16 6.96
N MET A 111 -6.45 1.48 6.49
CA MET A 111 -5.92 0.96 5.23
C MET A 111 -6.00 -0.57 5.20
N TRP A 112 -5.54 -1.25 6.26
CA TRP A 112 -5.55 -2.71 6.36
C TRP A 112 -6.95 -3.29 6.14
N VAL A 113 -7.98 -2.71 6.76
CA VAL A 113 -9.38 -3.13 6.58
C VAL A 113 -9.82 -2.99 5.11
N PHE A 114 -9.48 -1.87 4.47
CA PHE A 114 -9.80 -1.66 3.05
C PHE A 114 -9.05 -2.61 2.11
N ILE A 115 -7.81 -2.99 2.44
CA ILE A 115 -7.05 -4.02 1.69
C ILE A 115 -7.78 -5.36 1.81
N LEU A 116 -8.16 -5.77 3.01
CA LEU A 116 -8.89 -7.02 3.23
C LEU A 116 -10.23 -7.03 2.48
N ALA A 117 -10.98 -5.93 2.54
CA ALA A 117 -12.23 -5.78 1.80
C ALA A 117 -12.03 -5.87 0.28
N THR A 118 -10.93 -5.31 -0.23
CA THR A 118 -10.53 -5.43 -1.64
C THR A 118 -10.19 -6.87 -2.02
N ILE A 119 -9.42 -7.58 -1.19
CA ILE A 119 -9.08 -8.99 -1.40
C ILE A 119 -10.34 -9.86 -1.48
N ILE A 120 -11.26 -9.71 -0.52
CA ILE A 120 -12.52 -10.46 -0.50
C ILE A 120 -13.36 -10.15 -1.75
N SER A 121 -13.43 -8.89 -2.16
CA SER A 121 -14.18 -8.48 -3.34
C SER A 121 -13.54 -8.99 -4.64
N PHE A 122 -12.21 -8.94 -4.74
CA PHE A 122 -11.45 -9.45 -5.88
C PHE A 122 -11.59 -10.98 -5.98
N TYR A 123 -11.61 -11.69 -4.86
CA TYR A 123 -11.71 -13.15 -4.84
C TYR A 123 -13.04 -13.63 -5.45
N LYS A 124 -14.14 -12.92 -5.14
CA LYS A 124 -15.48 -13.21 -5.68
C LYS A 124 -15.60 -13.02 -7.20
N ILE A 125 -14.72 -12.20 -7.80
CA ILE A 125 -14.72 -11.89 -9.24
C ILE A 125 -13.68 -12.73 -9.97
N LYS A 126 -12.43 -12.73 -9.48
CA LYS A 126 -11.28 -13.39 -10.09
C LYS A 126 -10.23 -13.73 -9.03
N PRO A 127 -10.19 -14.98 -8.51
CA PRO A 127 -9.31 -15.39 -7.40
C PRO A 127 -7.84 -15.03 -7.57
N ILE A 128 -7.30 -15.13 -8.80
CA ILE A 128 -5.90 -14.77 -9.06
C ILE A 128 -5.60 -13.29 -8.75
N ALA A 129 -6.55 -12.37 -8.95
CA ALA A 129 -6.36 -10.97 -8.59
C ALA A 129 -6.31 -10.77 -7.06
N ALA A 130 -7.06 -11.56 -6.31
CA ALA A 130 -7.00 -11.53 -4.85
C ALA A 130 -5.68 -12.07 -4.31
N TYR A 131 -5.16 -13.16 -4.88
CA TYR A 131 -3.87 -13.72 -4.46
C TYR A 131 -2.70 -12.77 -4.69
N LEU A 132 -2.73 -11.98 -5.76
CA LEU A 132 -1.73 -10.93 -6.01
C LEU A 132 -1.72 -9.83 -4.94
N MET A 133 -2.83 -9.63 -4.22
CA MET A 133 -2.96 -8.65 -3.15
C MET A 133 -2.55 -9.21 -1.77
N ILE A 134 -2.35 -10.52 -1.62
CA ILE A 134 -1.95 -11.13 -0.34
C ILE A 134 -0.57 -10.65 0.12
N PRO A 135 0.48 -10.60 -0.72
CA PRO A 135 1.78 -10.06 -0.29
C PRO A 135 1.68 -8.65 0.28
N TYR A 136 0.77 -7.84 -0.28
CA TYR A 136 0.53 -6.48 0.21
C TYR A 136 -0.13 -6.47 1.59
N LEU A 137 -1.15 -7.29 1.83
CA LEU A 137 -1.76 -7.42 3.16
C LEU A 137 -0.75 -7.88 4.22
N LEU A 138 0.11 -8.84 3.88
CA LEU A 138 1.17 -9.32 4.78
C LEU A 138 2.16 -8.20 5.11
N TRP A 139 2.60 -7.45 4.10
CA TRP A 139 3.49 -6.32 4.29
C TRP A 139 2.87 -5.23 5.15
N VAL A 140 1.61 -4.86 4.92
CA VAL A 140 0.91 -3.85 5.72
C VAL A 140 0.64 -4.34 7.14
N THR A 141 0.45 -5.64 7.35
CA THR A 141 0.39 -6.23 8.70
C THR A 141 1.70 -6.00 9.45
N PHE A 142 2.82 -6.32 8.80
CA PHE A 142 4.16 -6.05 9.35
C PHE A 142 4.37 -4.55 9.62
N ALA A 143 4.04 -3.69 8.66
CA ALA A 143 4.16 -2.24 8.81
C ALA A 143 3.27 -1.68 9.92
N SER A 144 2.09 -2.27 10.16
CA SER A 144 1.21 -1.89 11.26
C SER A 144 1.85 -2.22 12.61
N CYS A 145 2.43 -3.42 12.76
CA CYS A 145 3.20 -3.78 13.94
C CYS A 145 4.38 -2.82 14.14
N LEU A 146 5.12 -2.48 13.07
CA LEU A 146 6.27 -1.58 13.12
C LEU A 146 5.88 -0.19 13.57
N ASN A 147 4.83 0.38 12.96
CA ASN A 147 4.33 1.69 13.31
C ASN A 147 3.83 1.73 14.77
N GLY A 148 3.10 0.70 15.20
CA GLY A 148 2.67 0.58 16.60
C GLY A 148 3.85 0.51 17.58
N ALA A 149 4.90 -0.25 17.25
CA ALA A 149 6.11 -0.33 18.06
C ALA A 149 6.84 1.02 18.14
N ILE A 150 7.01 1.69 17.00
CA ILE A 150 7.61 3.03 16.94
C ILE A 150 6.78 4.02 17.78
N TRP A 151 5.44 3.98 17.68
CA TRP A 151 4.58 4.84 18.48
C TRP A 151 4.74 4.59 19.98
N MET A 152 4.89 3.35 20.42
CA MET A 152 5.10 3.01 21.82
C MET A 152 6.47 3.47 22.35
N LEU A 153 7.50 3.45 21.51
CA LEU A 153 8.86 3.87 21.89
C LEU A 153 9.04 5.40 21.92
N ASN A 154 8.26 6.15 21.12
CA ASN A 154 8.42 7.59 20.95
C ASN A 154 7.21 8.38 21.48
N LYS A 155 6.55 7.85 22.51
CA LYS A 155 5.38 8.44 23.16
C LYS A 155 5.74 9.44 24.25
#